data_AF-A0A235IR43-F1
#
_entry.id   AF-A0A235IR43-F1
#
_cell.length_a   1.000
_cell.length_b   1.000
_cell.length_c   1.000
_cell.angle_alpha   90.00
_cell.angle_beta   90.00
_cell.angle_gamma   90.00
#
_symmetry.space_group_name_H-M   'P 1'
#
loop_
_entity.id
_entity.type
_entity.pdbx_description
1 polymer ?
#
loop_
_entity_poly.entity_id
_entity_poly.type
_entity_poly.pdbx_seq_one_letter_code
_entity_poly.pdbx_strand_id
1 'polypeptide(L)'
;MSSQDYGWKRFWCSRSGSINLACGGYLCDPEVEGGHTYNPDLVTFKTISDLPCLALLGEPGIGKSHTIEAEQNEIISEIQKQGGQVLSLDIRSYGSEDRLVRRLFDSPEFTKWLKGTYQLHIFLDSLDECLLRIDTLATLLVDEFKLYQNHIQRLHLRIACRTAVWQPVLEEGLKQIWGKESVGIYELVPLRRVDVSKAAKIEGIDNPEAFIEEINRKNVVPLAIKPITLEFLIKTYRSYDGKFPPNQRLHELYLEGCLWLCEERNQSRISSKLKGNLKRQQRLMVAARIAVVMIEWQEIYYLDWYSERCSR
;
A
#
# COMPACT_ATOMS: atom_id res chain seq x y z
N MET A 1 12.02 0.39 -6.76
CA MET A 1 10.73 0.77 -7.37
C MET A 1 11.06 1.67 -8.53
N SER A 2 10.36 1.56 -9.68
CA SER A 2 10.46 2.56 -10.74
C SER A 2 10.33 3.95 -10.11
N SER A 3 11.36 4.78 -10.29
CA SER A 3 11.40 6.16 -9.83
C SER A 3 10.55 7.08 -10.70
N GLN A 4 9.79 6.51 -11.64
CA GLN A 4 9.12 7.23 -12.70
C GLN A 4 7.69 7.53 -12.25
N ASP A 5 7.39 8.82 -12.10
CA ASP A 5 6.04 9.28 -11.86
C ASP A 5 5.24 9.19 -13.16
N TYR A 6 4.20 8.37 -13.15
CA TYR A 6 3.29 8.20 -14.29
C TYR A 6 2.15 9.23 -14.30
N GLY A 7 2.02 10.04 -13.25
CA GLY A 7 0.95 11.04 -13.10
C GLY A 7 -0.45 10.44 -13.23
N TRP A 8 -0.62 9.15 -12.92
CA TRP A 8 -1.93 8.50 -12.93
C TRP A 8 -2.72 8.87 -11.68
N LYS A 9 -4.04 8.90 -11.80
CA LYS A 9 -4.90 9.17 -10.65
C LYS A 9 -5.16 7.86 -9.92
N ARG A 10 -5.00 7.87 -8.59
CA ARG A 10 -5.25 6.70 -7.74
C ARG A 10 -6.54 6.85 -6.96
N PHE A 11 -7.19 5.71 -6.74
CA PHE A 11 -8.46 5.64 -6.04
C PHE A 11 -8.32 4.77 -4.80
N TRP A 12 -9.21 5.03 -3.86
CA TRP A 12 -9.30 4.33 -2.61
C TRP A 12 -10.72 3.77 -2.47
N CYS A 13 -10.87 2.65 -1.79
CA CYS A 13 -12.17 2.07 -1.46
C CYS A 13 -12.23 1.84 0.05
N SER A 14 -13.39 2.07 0.68
CA SER A 14 -13.56 1.72 2.08
C SER A 14 -13.41 0.20 2.27
N ARG A 15 -12.96 -0.23 3.45
CA ARG A 15 -12.76 -1.67 3.73
C ARG A 15 -14.03 -2.53 3.58
N SER A 16 -15.20 -1.93 3.80
CA SER A 16 -16.51 -2.56 3.60
C SER A 16 -17.06 -2.41 2.18
N GLY A 17 -16.43 -1.56 1.37
CA GLY A 17 -16.84 -1.30 0.00
C GLY A 17 -16.44 -2.42 -0.95
N SER A 18 -16.92 -2.31 -2.18
CA SER A 18 -16.58 -3.26 -3.24
C SER A 18 -15.91 -2.57 -4.42
N ILE A 19 -15.05 -3.31 -5.11
CA ILE A 19 -14.45 -2.87 -6.36
C ILE A 19 -14.90 -3.77 -7.50
N ASN A 20 -15.19 -3.17 -8.64
CA ASN A 20 -15.62 -3.85 -9.85
C ASN A 20 -14.46 -3.95 -10.84
N LEU A 21 -14.11 -5.20 -11.17
CA LEU A 21 -13.04 -5.57 -12.11
C LEU A 21 -13.58 -6.17 -13.42
N ALA A 22 -14.87 -5.97 -13.74
CA ALA A 22 -15.51 -6.51 -14.95
C ALA A 22 -14.93 -5.98 -16.27
N CYS A 23 -14.12 -4.91 -16.20
CA CYS A 23 -13.43 -4.30 -17.33
C CYS A 23 -12.18 -5.09 -17.73
N GLY A 24 -12.34 -6.40 -17.97
CA GLY A 24 -11.25 -7.31 -18.36
C GLY A 24 -10.24 -7.60 -17.25
N GLY A 25 -10.64 -7.52 -15.97
CA GLY A 25 -9.77 -7.71 -14.82
C GLY A 25 -9.08 -6.43 -14.33
N TYR A 26 -9.23 -5.31 -15.05
CA TYR A 26 -8.80 -3.98 -14.62
C TYR A 26 -9.88 -3.31 -13.77
N LEU A 27 -9.48 -2.34 -12.96
CA LEU A 27 -10.45 -1.46 -12.30
C LEU A 27 -11.28 -0.74 -13.36
N CYS A 28 -12.60 -0.91 -13.31
CA CYS A 28 -13.51 -0.15 -14.16
C CYS A 28 -13.36 1.34 -13.84
N ASP A 29 -13.07 2.13 -14.88
CA ASP A 29 -12.74 3.54 -14.72
C ASP A 29 -13.93 4.33 -14.18
N PRO A 30 -13.85 4.92 -12.98
CA PRO A 30 -14.96 5.71 -12.46
C PRO A 30 -15.14 7.04 -13.23
N GLU A 31 -14.14 7.49 -13.99
CA GLU A 31 -14.16 8.79 -14.67
C GLU A 31 -14.80 8.77 -16.06
N VAL A 32 -15.18 7.59 -16.59
CA VAL A 32 -15.95 7.51 -17.83
C VAL A 32 -17.43 7.81 -17.58
N GLU A 33 -18.17 8.16 -18.64
CA GLU A 33 -19.61 8.39 -18.53
C GLU A 33 -20.33 7.16 -17.97
N GLY A 34 -21.05 7.34 -16.86
CA GLY A 34 -21.69 6.24 -16.11
C GLY A 34 -20.73 5.35 -15.29
N GLY A 35 -19.42 5.63 -15.31
CA GLY A 35 -18.35 4.88 -14.62
C GLY A 35 -18.56 4.76 -13.12
N HIS A 36 -19.05 5.82 -12.48
CA HIS A 36 -19.40 5.84 -11.05
C HIS A 36 -20.44 4.78 -10.65
N THR A 37 -21.29 4.34 -11.58
CA THR A 37 -22.29 3.28 -11.31
C THR A 37 -21.63 1.92 -11.09
N TYR A 38 -20.49 1.67 -11.75
CA TYR A 38 -19.77 0.42 -11.61
C TYR A 38 -18.97 0.35 -10.31
N ASN A 39 -18.58 1.50 -9.76
CA ASN A 39 -17.67 1.64 -8.64
C ASN A 39 -18.09 2.82 -7.75
N PRO A 40 -19.26 2.75 -7.08
CA PRO A 40 -19.82 3.86 -6.31
C PRO A 40 -18.99 4.18 -5.05
N ASP A 41 -18.28 3.19 -4.52
CA ASP A 41 -17.50 3.31 -3.28
C ASP A 41 -16.09 3.88 -3.51
N LEU A 42 -15.70 4.12 -4.76
CA LEU A 42 -14.37 4.66 -5.08
C LEU A 42 -14.30 6.15 -4.80
N VAL A 43 -13.29 6.52 -4.03
CA VAL A 43 -13.02 7.91 -3.64
C VAL A 43 -11.59 8.29 -3.99
N THR A 44 -11.37 9.59 -4.17
CA THR A 44 -10.02 10.14 -4.29
C THR A 44 -9.47 10.46 -2.91
N PHE A 45 -8.15 10.58 -2.78
CA PHE A 45 -7.55 10.97 -1.50
C PHE A 45 -8.08 12.33 -1.02
N LYS A 46 -8.23 13.30 -1.92
CA LYS A 46 -8.83 14.62 -1.64
C LYS A 46 -10.25 14.55 -1.06
N THR A 47 -11.02 13.53 -1.39
CA THR A 47 -12.39 13.36 -0.86
C THR A 47 -12.38 12.91 0.61
N ILE A 48 -11.34 12.17 1.01
CA ILE A 48 -11.23 11.59 2.35
C ILE A 48 -10.25 12.35 3.24
N SER A 49 -9.47 13.28 2.68
CA SER A 49 -8.40 14.02 3.38
C SER A 49 -8.89 14.84 4.57
N ASP A 50 -10.15 15.27 4.52
CA ASP A 50 -10.81 16.07 5.55
C ASP A 50 -11.07 15.27 6.82
N LEU A 51 -11.13 13.94 6.74
CA LEU A 51 -11.24 13.09 7.91
C LEU A 51 -9.99 13.27 8.78
N PRO A 52 -10.16 13.50 10.09
CA PRO A 52 -9.04 13.74 10.99
C PRO A 52 -8.22 12.46 11.20
N CYS A 53 -8.80 11.27 11.12
CA CYS A 53 -8.04 10.03 11.24
C CYS A 53 -8.23 9.15 10.00
N LEU A 54 -7.14 8.77 9.34
CA LEU A 54 -7.14 7.94 8.15
C LEU A 54 -6.15 6.79 8.27
N ALA A 55 -6.64 5.57 8.10
CA ALA A 55 -5.82 4.41 7.79
C ALA A 55 -5.81 4.18 6.28
N LEU A 56 -4.62 4.25 5.69
CA LEU A 56 -4.35 4.08 4.27
C LEU A 56 -3.72 2.71 4.07
N LEU A 57 -4.54 1.75 3.66
CA LEU A 57 -4.19 0.36 3.48
C LEU A 57 -3.84 0.08 2.03
N GLY A 58 -3.18 -1.05 1.81
CA GLY A 58 -2.89 -1.51 0.45
C GLY A 58 -1.94 -2.69 0.45
N GLU A 59 -2.17 -3.58 -0.51
CA GLU A 59 -1.33 -4.75 -0.74
C GLU A 59 0.14 -4.39 -1.05
N PRO A 60 1.10 -5.31 -0.80
CA PRO A 60 2.49 -5.09 -1.18
C PRO A 60 2.64 -4.73 -2.67
N GLY A 61 3.36 -3.65 -2.95
CA GLY A 61 3.66 -3.24 -4.32
C GLY A 61 2.52 -2.55 -5.09
N ILE A 62 1.39 -2.27 -4.43
CA ILE A 62 0.25 -1.56 -5.02
C ILE A 62 0.53 -0.07 -5.32
N GLY A 63 1.63 0.47 -4.80
CA GLY A 63 2.05 1.86 -4.97
C GLY A 63 1.67 2.80 -3.83
N LYS A 64 1.38 2.26 -2.64
CA LYS A 64 0.95 3.03 -1.46
C LYS A 64 1.92 4.16 -1.09
N SER A 65 3.19 3.89 -0.84
CA SER A 65 4.16 4.92 -0.42
C SER A 65 4.29 6.05 -1.45
N HIS A 66 4.39 5.75 -2.75
CA HIS A 66 4.44 6.78 -3.79
C HIS A 66 3.15 7.62 -3.86
N THR A 67 1.98 6.99 -3.72
CA THR A 67 0.70 7.69 -3.73
C THR A 67 0.59 8.60 -2.50
N ILE A 68 0.95 8.09 -1.31
CA ILE A 68 0.89 8.84 -0.06
C ILE A 68 1.91 9.98 -0.04
N GLU A 69 3.13 9.78 -0.54
CA GLU A 69 4.16 10.82 -0.59
C GLU A 69 3.76 11.99 -1.49
N ALA A 70 3.21 11.70 -2.68
CA ALA A 70 2.70 12.74 -3.58
C ALA A 70 1.60 13.57 -2.91
N GLU A 71 0.60 12.92 -2.31
CA GLU A 71 -0.51 13.56 -1.62
C GLU A 71 -0.06 14.31 -0.35
N GLN A 72 0.92 13.76 0.38
CA GLN A 72 1.53 14.41 1.55
C GLN A 72 2.19 15.73 1.16
N ASN A 73 2.94 15.77 0.07
CA ASN A 73 3.64 16.98 -0.36
C ASN A 73 2.66 18.11 -0.69
N GLU A 74 1.53 17.80 -1.32
CA GLU A 74 0.45 18.76 -1.57
C GLU A 74 -0.14 19.29 -0.26
N ILE A 75 -0.54 18.39 0.65
CA ILE A 75 -1.10 18.75 1.96
C ILE A 75 -0.13 19.57 2.81
N ILE A 76 1.14 19.17 2.88
CA ILE A 76 2.18 19.86 3.65
C ILE A 76 2.28 21.32 3.19
N SER A 77 2.25 21.54 1.88
CA SER A 77 2.33 22.88 1.31
C SER A 77 1.15 23.76 1.68
N GLU A 78 -0.05 23.19 1.81
CA GLU A 78 -1.27 23.91 2.21
C GLU A 78 -1.29 24.20 3.72
N ILE A 79 -0.96 23.21 4.55
CA ILE A 79 -0.92 23.34 6.02
C ILE A 79 0.09 24.40 6.43
N GLN A 80 1.28 24.38 5.83
CA GLN A 80 2.33 25.34 6.16
C GLN A 80 1.91 26.77 5.81
N LYS A 81 1.14 26.98 4.73
CA LYS A 81 0.56 28.29 4.40
C LYS A 81 -0.48 28.74 5.43
N GLN A 82 -1.22 27.81 6.02
CA GLN A 82 -2.20 28.07 7.07
C GLN A 82 -1.60 28.13 8.48
N GLY A 83 -0.27 27.97 8.61
CA GLY A 83 0.44 28.02 9.90
C GLY A 83 0.32 26.76 10.76
N GLY A 84 -0.14 25.64 10.19
CA GLY A 84 -0.14 24.34 10.87
C GLY A 84 1.23 23.67 10.88
N GLN A 85 1.34 22.55 11.59
CA GLN A 85 2.57 21.76 11.67
C GLN A 85 2.38 20.35 11.12
N VAL A 86 3.48 19.78 10.64
CA VAL A 86 3.51 18.42 10.10
C VAL A 86 4.63 17.63 10.76
N LEU A 87 4.33 16.39 11.15
CA LEU A 87 5.27 15.42 11.69
C LEU A 87 5.15 14.11 10.90
N SER A 88 6.17 13.79 10.11
CA SER A 88 6.20 12.56 9.30
C SER A 88 7.25 11.59 9.84
N LEU A 89 6.85 10.34 10.09
CA LEU A 89 7.72 9.28 10.61
C LEU A 89 7.60 8.01 9.76
N ASP A 90 8.73 7.47 9.32
CA ASP A 90 8.81 6.09 8.79
C ASP A 90 9.01 5.12 9.97
N ILE A 91 7.96 4.38 10.30
CA ILE A 91 7.91 3.46 11.45
C ILE A 91 8.93 2.32 11.30
N ARG A 92 9.32 1.95 10.08
CA ARG A 92 10.33 0.91 9.81
C ARG A 92 11.65 1.20 10.54
N SER A 93 11.97 2.47 10.79
CA SER A 93 13.23 2.90 11.42
C SER A 93 13.26 2.73 12.95
N TYR A 94 12.17 2.27 13.56
CA TYR A 94 11.97 2.19 15.00
C TYR A 94 11.83 0.74 15.48
N GLY A 95 12.69 0.36 16.43
CA GLY A 95 12.67 -0.96 17.09
C GLY A 95 12.63 -0.90 18.60
N SER A 96 12.32 0.26 19.17
CA SER A 96 12.14 0.47 20.61
C SER A 96 10.96 1.40 20.80
N GLU A 97 10.08 1.04 21.74
CA GLU A 97 8.90 1.81 22.12
C GLU A 97 9.30 3.20 22.61
N ASP A 98 10.24 3.30 23.55
CA ASP A 98 10.75 4.58 24.07
C ASP A 98 11.24 5.51 22.96
N ARG A 99 11.93 4.96 21.96
CA ARG A 99 12.46 5.78 20.85
C ARG A 99 11.32 6.31 19.98
N LEU A 100 10.28 5.51 19.73
CA LEU A 100 9.11 5.94 18.98
C LEU A 100 8.34 7.01 19.77
N VAL A 101 8.05 6.76 21.05
CA VAL A 101 7.32 7.69 21.92
C VAL A 101 8.03 9.04 21.97
N ARG A 102 9.35 9.05 22.22
CA ARG A 102 10.15 10.28 22.23
C ARG A 102 10.15 11.04 20.90
N ARG A 103 10.11 10.32 19.77
CA ARG A 103 10.12 10.94 18.44
C ARG A 103 8.76 11.40 17.97
N LEU A 104 7.69 10.82 18.50
CA LEU A 104 6.33 11.17 18.16
C LEU A 104 5.78 12.20 19.15
N PHE A 105 5.66 11.84 20.42
CA PHE A 105 4.96 12.59 21.45
C PHE A 105 5.85 13.63 22.16
N ASP A 106 7.16 13.39 22.30
CA ASP A 106 8.10 14.37 22.86
C ASP A 106 8.76 15.26 21.78
N SER A 107 8.28 15.19 20.54
CA SER A 107 8.83 15.99 19.45
C SER A 107 8.56 17.48 19.66
N PRO A 108 9.44 18.39 19.18
CA PRO A 108 9.20 19.82 19.22
C PRO A 108 7.87 20.21 18.54
N GLU A 109 7.52 19.56 17.45
CA GLU A 109 6.28 19.76 16.70
C GLU A 109 5.07 19.41 17.58
N PHE A 110 5.07 18.22 18.19
CA PHE A 110 3.98 17.78 19.05
C PHE A 110 3.83 18.68 20.30
N THR A 111 4.94 19.02 20.95
CA THR A 111 4.95 19.88 22.13
C THR A 111 4.45 21.29 21.83
N LYS A 112 4.87 21.87 20.69
CA LYS A 112 4.40 23.20 20.29
C LYS A 112 2.92 23.16 19.92
N TRP A 113 2.43 22.09 19.28
CA TRP A 113 1.03 21.92 18.92
C TRP A 113 0.12 21.85 20.16
N LEU A 114 0.54 21.13 21.19
CA LEU A 114 -0.18 21.04 22.46
C LEU A 114 -0.37 22.42 23.11
N LYS A 115 0.67 23.27 23.07
CA LYS A 115 0.64 24.63 23.63
C LYS A 115 0.01 25.67 22.70
N GLY A 116 -0.20 25.33 21.43
CA GLY A 116 -0.70 26.21 20.38
C GLY A 116 -2.19 26.03 20.09
N THR A 117 -2.66 26.74 19.07
CA THR A 117 -4.06 26.72 18.59
C THR A 117 -4.20 26.18 17.17
N TYR A 118 -3.10 25.85 16.51
CA TYR A 118 -3.06 25.37 15.12
C TYR A 118 -3.26 23.86 15.01
N GLN A 119 -3.47 23.35 13.80
CA GLN A 119 -3.59 21.91 13.54
C GLN A 119 -2.21 21.24 13.42
N LEU A 120 -2.11 20.00 13.90
CA LEU A 120 -0.97 19.12 13.68
C LEU A 120 -1.41 17.97 12.77
N HIS A 121 -0.61 17.71 11.75
CA HIS A 121 -0.80 16.57 10.85
C HIS A 121 0.34 15.59 11.05
N ILE A 122 0.00 14.38 11.52
CA ILE A 122 0.93 13.30 11.74
C ILE A 122 0.77 12.28 10.62
N PHE A 123 1.89 11.93 9.99
CA PHE A 123 1.96 10.87 8.99
C PHE A 123 2.87 9.75 9.50
N LEU A 124 2.30 8.56 9.65
CA LEU A 124 3.03 7.35 10.03
C LEU A 124 3.05 6.41 8.82
N ASP A 125 4.21 6.21 8.20
CA ASP A 125 4.37 5.28 7.08
C ASP A 125 5.01 3.95 7.51
N SER A 126 4.78 2.90 6.72
CA SER A 126 5.36 1.56 6.88
C SER A 126 5.11 0.95 8.28
N LEU A 127 3.90 1.13 8.84
CA LEU A 127 3.52 0.55 10.14
C LEU A 127 3.73 -0.98 10.16
N ASP A 128 3.42 -1.65 9.04
CA ASP A 128 3.57 -3.10 8.87
C ASP A 128 5.03 -3.60 8.85
N GLU A 129 6.01 -2.69 8.71
CA GLU A 129 7.43 -3.02 8.65
C GLU A 129 8.17 -2.59 9.92
N CYS A 130 7.43 -2.35 11.01
CA CYS A 130 8.01 -2.04 12.31
C CYS A 130 8.87 -3.19 12.85
N LEU A 131 9.96 -2.86 13.54
CA LEU A 131 10.81 -3.88 14.19
C LEU A 131 10.20 -4.36 15.52
N LEU A 132 9.24 -3.62 16.06
CA LEU A 132 8.42 -4.02 17.20
C LEU A 132 7.36 -5.05 16.76
N ARG A 133 6.76 -5.75 17.72
CA ARG A 133 5.55 -6.51 17.42
C ARG A 133 4.41 -5.55 17.11
N ILE A 134 3.69 -5.81 16.02
CA ILE A 134 2.63 -4.93 15.52
C ILE A 134 1.47 -4.76 16.51
N ASP A 135 1.13 -5.79 17.28
CA ASP A 135 0.05 -5.76 18.27
C ASP A 135 0.42 -4.90 19.49
N THR A 136 1.66 -5.00 19.95
CA THR A 136 2.20 -4.12 21.00
C THR A 136 2.24 -2.67 20.53
N LEU A 137 2.71 -2.43 19.30
CA LEU A 137 2.74 -1.09 18.72
C LEU A 137 1.33 -0.49 18.56
N ALA A 138 0.37 -1.28 18.08
CA ALA A 138 -1.03 -0.88 17.98
C ALA A 138 -1.59 -0.42 19.33
N THR A 139 -1.35 -1.21 20.38
CA THR A 139 -1.81 -0.90 21.74
C THR A 139 -1.13 0.35 22.29
N LEU A 140 0.19 0.46 22.14
CA LEU A 140 0.98 1.62 22.55
C LEU A 140 0.46 2.92 21.92
N LEU A 141 0.25 2.94 20.60
CA LEU A 141 -0.24 4.13 19.91
C LEU A 141 -1.63 4.54 20.41
N VAL A 142 -2.53 3.58 20.62
CA VAL A 142 -3.87 3.85 21.14
C VAL A 142 -3.79 4.44 22.55
N ASP A 143 -2.99 3.85 23.43
CA ASP A 143 -2.88 4.30 24.82
C ASP A 143 -2.26 5.70 24.92
N GLU A 144 -1.23 5.99 24.12
CA GLU A 144 -0.63 7.33 24.07
C GLU A 144 -1.58 8.37 23.47
N PHE A 145 -2.27 8.08 22.36
CA PHE A 145 -3.20 9.05 21.77
C PHE A 145 -4.42 9.33 22.66
N LYS A 146 -4.87 8.36 23.47
CA LYS A 146 -5.94 8.57 24.47
C LYS A 146 -5.59 9.67 25.47
N LEU A 147 -4.32 9.82 25.86
CA LEU A 147 -3.88 10.87 26.79
C LEU A 147 -4.17 12.28 26.26
N TYR A 148 -4.30 12.43 24.93
CA TYR A 148 -4.49 13.71 24.25
C TYR A 148 -5.90 13.87 23.65
N GLN A 149 -6.88 13.06 24.10
CA GLN A 149 -8.25 13.09 23.57
C GLN A 149 -8.90 14.48 23.59
N ASN A 150 -8.59 15.31 24.61
CA ASN A 150 -9.09 16.68 24.72
C ASN A 150 -8.57 17.64 23.63
N HIS A 151 -7.50 17.26 22.92
CA HIS A 151 -6.88 18.07 21.86
C HIS A 151 -7.13 17.50 20.46
N ILE A 152 -7.82 16.34 20.37
CA ILE A 152 -7.89 15.54 19.15
C ILE A 152 -8.54 16.24 17.97
N GLN A 153 -9.40 17.23 18.24
CA GLN A 153 -10.06 18.05 17.20
C GLN A 153 -9.07 18.87 16.36
N ARG A 154 -7.86 19.11 16.86
CA ARG A 154 -6.77 19.79 16.13
C ARG A 154 -5.69 18.81 15.65
N LEU A 155 -5.93 17.51 15.74
CA LEU A 155 -4.98 16.48 15.34
C LEU A 155 -5.52 15.69 14.16
N HIS A 156 -4.78 15.73 13.05
CA HIS A 156 -5.02 14.83 11.95
C HIS A 156 -3.94 13.74 11.89
N LEU A 157 -4.34 12.47 11.86
CA LEU A 157 -3.47 11.30 11.88
C LEU A 157 -3.68 10.45 10.62
N ARG A 158 -2.62 10.23 9.85
CA ARG A 158 -2.61 9.38 8.65
C ARG A 158 -1.65 8.22 8.89
N ILE A 159 -2.15 6.99 8.79
CA ILE A 159 -1.36 5.77 9.04
C ILE A 159 -1.36 4.91 7.78
N ALA A 160 -0.19 4.64 7.23
CA ALA A 160 -0.03 3.73 6.10
C ALA A 160 0.39 2.34 6.57
N CYS A 161 -0.33 1.31 6.12
CA CYS A 161 -0.08 -0.08 6.53
C CYS A 161 -0.43 -1.07 5.42
N ARG A 162 0.08 -2.31 5.49
CA ARG A 162 -0.44 -3.42 4.66
C ARG A 162 -1.81 -3.86 5.16
N THR A 163 -2.71 -4.15 4.23
CA THR A 163 -4.09 -4.58 4.53
C THR A 163 -4.13 -5.79 5.47
N ALA A 164 -3.30 -6.81 5.22
CA ALA A 164 -3.26 -8.03 6.03
C ALA A 164 -2.64 -7.86 7.43
N VAL A 165 -1.93 -6.75 7.69
CA VAL A 165 -1.22 -6.50 8.95
C VAL A 165 -1.99 -5.53 9.85
N TRP A 166 -3.01 -4.86 9.32
CA TRP A 166 -3.83 -3.91 10.05
C TRP A 166 -4.55 -4.57 11.25
N GLN A 167 -4.36 -4.02 12.44
CA GLN A 167 -4.82 -4.62 13.69
C GLN A 167 -6.20 -4.08 14.11
N PRO A 168 -7.18 -4.95 14.42
CA PRO A 168 -8.50 -4.51 14.91
C PRO A 168 -8.44 -3.64 16.17
N VAL A 169 -7.48 -3.91 17.06
CA VAL A 169 -7.28 -3.12 18.30
C VAL A 169 -6.94 -1.66 17.97
N LEU A 170 -6.09 -1.43 16.96
CA LEU A 170 -5.75 -0.07 16.53
C LEU A 170 -6.98 0.62 15.93
N GLU A 171 -7.69 -0.06 15.04
CA GLU A 171 -8.91 0.46 14.42
C GLU A 171 -9.97 0.88 15.44
N GLU A 172 -10.33 -0.01 16.37
CA GLU A 172 -11.35 0.29 17.37
C GLU A 172 -10.87 1.34 18.37
N GLY A 173 -9.58 1.32 18.74
CA GLY A 173 -8.97 2.35 19.58
C GLY A 173 -9.04 3.74 18.93
N LEU A 174 -8.69 3.87 17.65
CA LEU A 174 -8.79 5.13 16.91
C LEU A 174 -10.24 5.63 16.83
N LYS A 175 -11.21 4.74 16.57
CA LYS A 175 -12.65 5.08 16.58
C LYS A 175 -13.14 5.55 17.94
N GLN A 176 -12.61 5.01 19.04
CA GLN A 176 -12.93 5.47 20.40
C GLN A 176 -12.37 6.86 20.69
N ILE A 177 -11.19 7.19 20.15
CA ILE A 177 -10.52 8.48 20.41
C ILE A 177 -11.10 9.61 19.54
N TRP A 178 -11.24 9.40 18.22
CA TRP A 178 -11.71 10.41 17.27
C TRP A 178 -13.23 10.40 17.03
N GLY A 179 -13.91 9.31 17.34
CA GLY A 179 -15.30 9.06 16.95
C GLY A 179 -15.40 8.31 15.62
N LYS A 180 -16.43 7.46 15.48
CA LYS A 180 -16.57 6.55 14.33
C LYS A 180 -16.63 7.25 12.98
N GLU A 181 -17.36 8.36 12.88
CA GLU A 181 -17.52 9.13 11.64
C GLU A 181 -16.27 9.93 11.26
N SER A 182 -15.34 10.10 12.19
CA SER A 182 -14.09 10.85 12.03
C SER A 182 -12.90 9.96 11.63
N VAL A 183 -13.10 8.65 11.58
CA VAL A 183 -12.07 7.66 11.26
C VAL A 183 -12.41 6.96 9.94
N GLY A 184 -11.56 7.15 8.94
CA GLY A 184 -11.66 6.47 7.65
C GLY A 184 -10.64 5.35 7.52
N ILE A 185 -11.06 4.20 6.97
CA ILE A 185 -10.16 3.08 6.67
C ILE A 185 -10.35 2.71 5.22
N TYR A 186 -9.32 3.01 4.44
CA TYR A 186 -9.38 3.00 2.99
C TYR A 186 -8.24 2.17 2.43
N GLU A 187 -8.54 1.34 1.45
CA GLU A 187 -7.57 0.52 0.74
C GLU A 187 -7.30 1.07 -0.65
N LEU A 188 -6.02 1.16 -1.01
CA LEU A 188 -5.60 1.57 -2.34
C LEU A 188 -5.99 0.49 -3.35
N VAL A 189 -6.76 0.87 -4.36
CA VAL A 189 -7.30 -0.09 -5.33
C VAL A 189 -6.33 -0.33 -6.50
N PRO A 190 -6.52 -1.41 -7.28
CA PRO A 190 -5.70 -1.72 -8.44
C PRO A 190 -5.77 -0.66 -9.56
N LEU A 191 -4.81 -0.72 -10.49
CA LEU A 191 -4.74 0.18 -11.63
C LEU A 191 -5.89 -0.05 -12.62
N ARG A 192 -6.35 1.03 -13.25
CA ARG A 192 -7.27 1.00 -14.39
C ARG A 192 -6.50 0.65 -15.67
N ARG A 193 -7.22 0.23 -16.71
CA ARG A 193 -6.64 0.02 -18.04
C ARG A 193 -5.92 1.28 -18.56
N VAL A 194 -6.54 2.45 -18.36
CA VAL A 194 -5.97 3.74 -18.79
C VAL A 194 -4.65 4.05 -18.09
N ASP A 195 -4.49 3.64 -16.83
CA ASP A 195 -3.26 3.82 -16.07
C ASP A 195 -2.14 2.93 -16.63
N VAL A 196 -2.47 1.68 -16.98
CA VAL A 196 -1.54 0.74 -17.63
C VAL A 196 -1.09 1.26 -19.00
N SER A 197 -2.03 1.76 -19.80
CA SER A 197 -1.74 2.37 -21.11
C SER A 197 -0.81 3.59 -20.96
N LYS A 198 -1.09 4.45 -19.98
CA LYS A 198 -0.28 5.65 -19.69
C LYS A 198 1.15 5.29 -19.28
N ALA A 199 1.33 4.32 -18.37
CA ALA A 199 2.65 3.88 -17.96
C ALA A 199 3.44 3.26 -19.11
N ALA A 200 2.81 2.41 -19.93
CA ALA A 200 3.44 1.84 -21.12
C ALA A 200 3.97 2.92 -22.07
N LYS A 201 3.16 3.96 -22.33
CA LYS A 201 3.56 5.10 -23.17
C LYS A 201 4.75 5.87 -22.60
N ILE A 202 4.72 6.17 -21.29
CA ILE A 202 5.81 6.90 -20.61
C ILE A 202 7.11 6.10 -20.62
N GLU A 203 7.02 4.77 -20.55
CA GLU A 203 8.15 3.85 -20.61
C GLU A 203 8.62 3.55 -22.04
N GLY A 204 8.11 4.27 -23.05
CA GLY A 204 8.59 4.20 -24.42
C GLY A 204 8.03 3.02 -25.24
N ILE A 205 6.84 2.51 -24.90
CA ILE A 205 6.09 1.61 -25.77
C ILE A 205 5.26 2.45 -26.75
N ASP A 206 5.60 2.41 -28.04
CA ASP A 206 4.95 3.21 -29.10
C ASP A 206 3.47 2.86 -29.30
N ASN A 207 3.12 1.59 -29.14
CA ASN A 207 1.74 1.10 -29.22
C ASN A 207 1.30 0.45 -27.90
N PRO A 208 0.78 1.23 -26.93
CA PRO A 208 0.27 0.71 -25.66
C PRO A 208 -0.86 -0.31 -25.82
N GLU A 209 -1.69 -0.17 -26.86
CA GLU A 209 -2.81 -1.09 -27.09
C GLU A 209 -2.34 -2.49 -27.47
N ALA A 210 -1.30 -2.60 -28.31
CA ALA A 210 -0.66 -3.89 -28.62
C ALA A 210 -0.06 -4.55 -27.36
N PHE A 211 0.56 -3.75 -26.48
CA PHE A 211 1.07 -4.26 -25.20
C PHE A 211 -0.05 -4.81 -24.31
N ILE A 212 -1.19 -4.10 -24.23
CA ILE A 212 -2.31 -4.56 -23.42
C ILE A 212 -3.00 -5.77 -24.05
N GLU A 213 -3.11 -5.83 -25.38
CA GLU A 213 -3.61 -7.01 -26.08
C GLU A 213 -2.75 -8.24 -25.77
N GLU A 214 -1.43 -8.08 -25.72
CA GLU A 214 -0.49 -9.13 -25.33
C GLU A 214 -0.66 -9.56 -23.86
N ILE A 215 -0.89 -8.62 -22.94
CA ILE A 215 -1.23 -8.92 -21.53
C ILE A 215 -2.51 -9.77 -21.45
N ASN A 216 -3.55 -9.37 -22.19
CA ASN A 216 -4.82 -10.06 -22.23
C ASN A 216 -4.68 -11.46 -22.84
N ARG A 217 -3.98 -11.57 -23.97
CA ARG A 217 -3.72 -12.85 -24.67
C ARG A 217 -2.97 -13.84 -23.79
N LYS A 218 -2.06 -13.38 -22.94
CA LYS A 218 -1.31 -14.20 -21.99
C LYS A 218 -2.04 -14.42 -20.66
N ASN A 219 -3.22 -13.82 -20.46
CA ASN A 219 -4.00 -13.86 -19.20
C ASN A 219 -3.21 -13.38 -17.97
N VAL A 220 -2.40 -12.33 -18.12
CA VAL A 220 -1.56 -11.78 -17.03
C VAL A 220 -2.03 -10.42 -16.51
N VAL A 221 -3.30 -10.07 -16.72
CA VAL A 221 -3.93 -8.86 -16.15
C VAL A 221 -3.70 -8.73 -14.64
N PRO A 222 -3.79 -9.80 -13.81
CA PRO A 222 -3.52 -9.69 -12.36
C PRO A 222 -2.12 -9.15 -12.02
N LEU A 223 -1.15 -9.28 -12.92
CA LEU A 223 0.18 -8.69 -12.79
C LEU A 223 0.22 -7.24 -13.30
N ALA A 224 -0.58 -6.89 -14.31
CA ALA A 224 -0.62 -5.54 -14.87
C ALA A 224 -1.32 -4.52 -13.95
N ILE A 225 -2.22 -4.95 -13.08
CA ILE A 225 -3.00 -4.06 -12.21
C ILE A 225 -2.27 -3.57 -10.95
N LYS A 226 -1.01 -4.00 -10.73
CA LYS A 226 -0.16 -3.52 -9.63
C LYS A 226 1.11 -2.87 -10.20
N PRO A 227 1.52 -1.67 -9.75
CA PRO A 227 2.67 -0.96 -10.30
C PRO A 227 3.97 -1.77 -10.37
N ILE A 228 4.31 -2.50 -9.30
CA ILE A 228 5.58 -3.24 -9.25
C ILE A 228 5.68 -4.37 -10.28
N THR A 229 4.56 -5.05 -10.55
CA THR A 229 4.47 -6.14 -11.52
C THR A 229 4.17 -5.62 -12.92
N LEU A 230 3.55 -4.44 -13.06
CA LEU A 230 3.46 -3.74 -14.33
C LEU A 230 4.84 -3.31 -14.84
N GLU A 231 5.70 -2.78 -13.95
CA GLU A 231 7.09 -2.42 -14.29
C GLU A 231 7.84 -3.63 -14.86
N PHE A 232 7.65 -4.82 -14.27
CA PHE A 232 8.17 -6.08 -14.79
C PHE A 232 7.66 -6.35 -16.21
N LEU A 233 6.34 -6.32 -16.42
CA LEU A 233 5.74 -6.63 -17.72
C LEU A 233 6.23 -5.68 -18.82
N ILE A 234 6.32 -4.38 -18.53
CA ILE A 234 6.82 -3.37 -19.48
C ILE A 234 8.27 -3.67 -19.86
N LYS A 235 9.14 -3.92 -18.88
CA LYS A 235 10.56 -4.19 -19.12
C LYS A 235 10.76 -5.51 -19.88
N THR A 236 10.00 -6.54 -19.56
CA THR A 236 10.01 -7.81 -20.29
C THR A 236 9.57 -7.58 -21.73
N TYR A 237 8.43 -6.92 -21.96
CA TYR A 237 7.92 -6.63 -23.30
C TYR A 237 8.92 -5.85 -24.17
N ARG A 238 9.59 -4.85 -23.60
CA ARG A 238 10.63 -4.07 -24.29
C ARG A 238 11.89 -4.89 -24.58
N SER A 239 12.24 -5.84 -23.72
CA SER A 239 13.44 -6.68 -23.92
C SER A 239 13.28 -7.72 -25.03
N TYR A 240 12.05 -7.94 -25.50
CA TYR A 240 11.70 -8.94 -26.52
C TYR A 240 11.04 -8.29 -27.74
N ASP A 241 11.54 -7.11 -28.15
CA ASP A 241 11.13 -6.39 -29.37
C ASP A 241 9.60 -6.19 -29.49
N GLY A 242 8.94 -5.90 -28.37
CA GLY A 242 7.51 -5.61 -28.35
C GLY A 242 6.62 -6.85 -28.44
N LYS A 243 7.09 -8.01 -27.96
CA LYS A 243 6.26 -9.21 -27.77
C LYS A 243 6.64 -9.93 -26.48
N PHE A 244 5.69 -10.53 -25.78
CA PHE A 244 6.08 -11.58 -24.85
C PHE A 244 6.54 -12.80 -25.65
N PRO A 245 7.57 -13.54 -25.20
CA PRO A 245 8.10 -14.63 -26.01
C PRO A 245 6.99 -15.63 -26.40
N PRO A 246 6.88 -15.99 -27.69
CA PRO A 246 5.71 -16.67 -28.23
C PRO A 246 5.51 -18.05 -27.62
N ASN A 247 6.62 -18.75 -27.32
CA ASN A 247 6.63 -20.07 -26.70
C ASN A 247 6.73 -20.04 -25.17
N GLN A 248 6.82 -18.85 -24.56
CA GLN A 248 6.91 -18.74 -23.12
C GLN A 248 5.59 -19.16 -22.50
N ARG A 249 5.63 -20.24 -21.71
CA ARG A 249 4.48 -20.72 -20.94
C ARG A 249 4.19 -19.73 -19.82
N LEU A 250 2.92 -19.63 -19.41
CA LEU A 250 2.49 -18.71 -18.35
C LEU A 250 3.33 -18.87 -17.06
N HIS A 251 3.68 -20.11 -16.70
CA HIS A 251 4.50 -20.36 -15.51
C HIS A 251 5.94 -19.86 -15.64
N GLU A 252 6.50 -19.76 -16.85
CA GLU A 252 7.85 -19.22 -17.07
C GLU A 252 7.85 -17.71 -16.86
N LEU A 253 6.82 -17.01 -17.39
CA LEU A 253 6.64 -15.58 -17.14
C LEU A 253 6.40 -15.29 -15.65
N TYR A 254 5.60 -16.14 -14.99
CA TYR A 254 5.40 -16.07 -13.55
C TYR A 254 6.70 -16.29 -12.77
N LEU A 255 7.50 -17.30 -13.14
CA LEU A 255 8.80 -17.58 -12.54
C LEU A 255 9.78 -16.42 -12.71
N GLU A 256 9.82 -15.81 -13.89
CA GLU A 256 10.58 -14.58 -14.15
C GLU A 256 10.11 -13.42 -13.28
N GLY A 257 8.79 -13.26 -13.10
CA GLY A 257 8.21 -12.29 -12.17
C GLY A 257 8.62 -12.55 -10.72
N CYS A 258 8.65 -13.81 -10.27
CA CYS A 258 9.14 -14.16 -8.94
C CYS A 258 10.64 -13.88 -8.78
N LEU A 259 11.45 -14.20 -9.80
CA LEU A 259 12.88 -13.86 -9.83
C LEU A 259 13.08 -12.34 -9.78
N TRP A 260 12.25 -11.60 -10.51
CA TRP A 260 12.23 -10.13 -10.52
C TRP A 260 11.94 -9.58 -9.13
N LEU A 261 10.98 -10.13 -8.39
CA LEU A 261 10.67 -9.73 -7.01
C LEU A 261 11.75 -10.12 -6.00
N CYS A 262 12.59 -11.10 -6.31
CA CYS A 262 13.70 -11.52 -5.45
C CYS A 262 14.91 -10.58 -5.50
N GLU A 263 14.96 -9.62 -6.42
CA GLU A 263 16.05 -8.65 -6.50
C GLU A 263 15.87 -7.51 -5.50
N GLU A 264 16.94 -7.21 -4.75
CA GLU A 264 16.97 -5.98 -3.94
C GLU A 264 17.15 -4.78 -4.88
N ARG A 265 16.17 -3.87 -4.88
CA ARG A 265 16.13 -2.70 -5.77
C ARG A 265 16.05 -1.38 -5.02
N ASN A 266 15.96 -1.41 -3.70
CA ASN A 266 16.03 -0.20 -2.92
C ASN A 266 17.48 0.28 -2.87
N GLN A 267 17.75 1.43 -3.51
CA GLN A 267 19.11 1.99 -3.62
C GLN A 267 19.76 2.25 -2.25
N SER A 268 18.99 2.66 -1.25
CA SER A 268 19.49 2.83 0.12
C SER A 268 19.94 1.49 0.71
N ARG A 269 19.17 0.40 0.52
CA ARG A 269 19.57 -0.93 0.99
C ARG A 269 20.77 -1.49 0.24
N ILE A 270 20.87 -1.21 -1.06
CA ILE A 270 22.02 -1.60 -1.88
C ILE A 270 23.28 -0.86 -1.41
N SER A 271 23.20 0.46 -1.22
CA SER A 271 24.34 1.29 -0.80
C SER A 271 24.80 0.96 0.62
N SER A 272 23.87 0.65 1.53
CA SER A 272 24.18 0.19 2.89
C SER A 272 24.58 -1.30 2.97
N LYS A 273 24.73 -2.01 1.84
CA LYS A 273 25.05 -3.45 1.76
C LYS A 273 24.05 -4.35 2.50
N LEU A 274 22.83 -3.86 2.77
CA LEU A 274 21.74 -4.58 3.42
C LEU A 274 20.93 -5.47 2.45
N LYS A 275 21.52 -5.78 1.29
CA LYS A 275 20.91 -6.70 0.32
C LYS A 275 20.92 -8.15 0.80
N GLY A 276 21.75 -8.52 1.79
CA GLY A 276 21.97 -9.89 2.22
C GLY A 276 22.85 -10.69 1.24
N ASN A 277 23.22 -11.91 1.63
CA ASN A 277 24.26 -12.70 0.92
C ASN A 277 23.71 -13.63 -0.17
N LEU A 278 22.38 -13.76 -0.27
CA LEU A 278 21.75 -14.66 -1.23
C LEU A 278 21.55 -13.98 -2.59
N LYS A 279 21.90 -14.70 -3.66
CA LYS A 279 21.56 -14.35 -5.05
C LYS A 279 20.06 -14.48 -5.28
N ARG A 280 19.51 -13.82 -6.32
CA ARG A 280 18.07 -13.82 -6.62
C ARG A 280 17.48 -15.23 -6.76
N GLN A 281 18.20 -16.16 -7.39
CA GLN A 281 17.76 -17.56 -7.53
C GLN A 281 17.67 -18.27 -6.18
N GLN A 282 18.63 -18.01 -5.28
CA GLN A 282 18.64 -18.61 -3.94
C GLN A 282 17.50 -18.05 -3.07
N ARG A 283 17.22 -16.75 -3.18
CA ARG A 283 16.07 -16.14 -2.50
C ARG A 283 14.75 -16.73 -2.99
N LEU A 284 14.63 -16.95 -4.30
CA LEU A 284 13.46 -17.61 -4.85
C LEU A 284 13.28 -19.01 -4.30
N MET A 285 14.35 -19.81 -4.19
CA MET A 285 14.27 -21.14 -3.58
C MET A 285 13.80 -21.09 -2.12
N VAL A 286 14.28 -20.11 -1.34
CA VAL A 286 13.82 -19.91 0.06
C VAL A 286 12.36 -19.48 0.09
N ALA A 287 11.98 -18.50 -0.72
CA ALA A 287 10.60 -18.02 -0.82
C ALA A 287 9.64 -19.13 -1.24
N ALA A 288 10.02 -19.98 -2.20
CA ALA A 288 9.24 -21.13 -2.63
C ALA A 288 9.05 -22.14 -1.48
N ARG A 289 10.08 -22.42 -0.69
CA ARG A 289 9.96 -23.30 0.50
C ARG A 289 9.03 -22.71 1.56
N ILE A 290 9.13 -21.41 1.83
CA ILE A 290 8.22 -20.71 2.75
C ILE A 290 6.79 -20.80 2.23
N ALA A 291 6.58 -20.56 0.93
CA ALA A 291 5.25 -20.63 0.31
C ALA A 291 4.62 -22.03 0.44
N VAL A 292 5.40 -23.10 0.22
CA VAL A 292 4.91 -24.49 0.42
C VAL A 292 4.45 -24.70 1.86
N VAL A 293 5.26 -24.30 2.84
CA VAL A 293 4.88 -24.41 4.27
C VAL A 293 3.61 -23.62 4.55
N MET A 294 3.46 -22.40 4.01
CA MET A 294 2.26 -21.59 4.24
C MET A 294 0.99 -22.22 3.65
N ILE A 295 1.08 -22.89 2.50
CA ILE A 295 -0.05 -23.58 1.87
C ILE A 295 -0.42 -24.84 2.65
N GLU A 296 0.57 -25.68 3.01
CA GLU A 296 0.32 -26.90 3.78
C GLU A 296 -0.29 -26.59 5.16
N TRP A 297 0.15 -25.51 5.80
CA TRP A 297 -0.45 -25.07 7.07
C TRP A 297 -1.91 -24.63 6.90
N GLN A 298 -2.27 -23.97 5.79
CA GLN A 298 -3.67 -23.64 5.52
C GLN A 298 -4.55 -24.88 5.33
N GLU A 299 -4.05 -25.93 4.66
CA GLU A 299 -4.79 -27.18 4.48
C GLU A 299 -4.99 -27.94 5.79
N ILE A 300 -3.98 -28.00 6.66
CA ILE A 300 -4.09 -28.65 7.97
C ILE A 300 -5.11 -27.94 8.86
N TYR A 301 -5.09 -26.60 8.92
CA TYR A 301 -6.10 -25.84 9.66
C TYR A 301 -7.52 -26.03 9.10
N TYR A 302 -7.66 -26.15 7.77
CA TYR A 302 -8.96 -26.43 7.16
C TYR A 302 -9.47 -27.85 7.48
N LEU A 303 -8.60 -28.84 7.52
CA LEU A 303 -8.93 -30.22 7.88
C LEU A 303 -9.30 -30.36 9.36
N ASP A 304 -8.55 -29.71 10.26
CA ASP A 304 -8.84 -29.70 11.69
C ASP A 304 -10.18 -28.99 11.97
N TRP A 305 -10.43 -27.85 11.34
CA TRP A 305 -11.70 -27.13 11.48
C TRP A 305 -12.92 -27.91 10.95
N TYR A 306 -12.75 -28.67 9.87
CA TYR A 306 -13.80 -29.57 9.37
C TYR A 306 -14.03 -30.78 10.29
N SER A 307 -12.96 -31.34 10.87
CA SER A 307 -13.06 -32.48 11.79
C SER A 307 -13.79 -32.14 13.10
N GLU A 308 -13.57 -30.94 13.64
CA GLU A 308 -14.24 -30.45 14.86
C GLU A 308 -15.73 -30.14 14.64
N ARG A 309 -16.15 -29.79 13.42
CA ARG A 309 -17.55 -29.54 13.07
C ARG A 309 -18.34 -30.80 12.72
N CYS A 310 -17.71 -31.83 12.16
CA CYS A 310 -18.36 -33.12 11.90
C CYS A 310 -18.48 -34.00 13.16
N SER A 311 -17.81 -33.62 14.25
CA SER A 311 -17.82 -34.35 15.53
C SER A 311 -18.75 -33.73 16.59
N ARG A 312 -19.64 -32.80 16.20
CA ARG A 312 -20.68 -32.19 17.06
C ARG A 312 -22.08 -32.44 16.51
#